data_AF-A0A094G8V0-F1
#
_entry.id   AF-A0A094G8V0-F1
#
_cell.length_a   1.000
_cell.length_b   1.000
_cell.length_c   1.000
_cell.angle_alpha   90.00
_cell.angle_beta   90.00
_cell.angle_gamma   90.00
#
_symmetry.space_group_name_H-M   'P 1'
#
loop_
_entity.id
_entity.type
_entity.pdbx_description
1 polymer ?
#
loop_
_entity_poly.entity_id
_entity_poly.type
_entity_poly.pdbx_seq_one_letter_code
_entity_poly.pdbx_strand_id
1 'polypeptide(L)'
;MVLEFPNSRNDWRLDAVGLLAVIGETTTETCVEPMTASYFCLLPRLIPAPQALIRPNRRLALSKVNAIVTGVYNGVMMTQLSYTANQLCPIANLEPFTVRVLRIKHRDQKNEASSGMDPLRDTSTTKGNVDSERGQSRPLQRRTTFKDVKASIIDNYTSLQPVMRAKNIAPHSILSVASCLLTIGLLVWAIIIGDGPATLAIILLAITTTLFCAASLWRLPLVKPRSLAKVPPGDVIIRTRVGAFLIIQCDEDVARELYFGTDDVFQLVTTGFGSCIGCGTVIFMVAVILMGNSTWTMQAALAVTYLLLNAVYWFVALMPSTTHWEFLSYEIDDVTPDDTKYSHNYDVTMDSPPSFTKSLWKVILVSKEVSWVRKSDAIPKGDAWEQWLKLAERNALDNNREWDAVKARETIMEASRGRL
;
A
#
# COMPACT_ATOMS: atom_id res chain seq x y z
N MET A 1 49.93 17.19 -15.28
CA MET A 1 49.00 16.14 -15.78
C MET A 1 48.08 16.81 -16.77
N VAL A 2 48.28 16.56 -18.06
CA VAL A 2 47.38 17.03 -19.12
C VAL A 2 46.24 16.02 -19.19
N LEU A 3 45.00 16.48 -19.07
CA LEU A 3 43.82 15.65 -19.26
C LEU A 3 43.71 15.36 -20.77
N GLU A 4 44.05 14.15 -21.18
CA GLU A 4 43.85 13.69 -22.56
C GLU A 4 42.37 13.35 -22.74
N PHE A 5 41.70 14.15 -23.55
CA PHE A 5 40.33 13.87 -23.97
C PHE A 5 40.34 13.13 -25.32
N PRO A 6 39.46 12.13 -25.51
CA PRO A 6 39.33 11.42 -26.78
C PRO A 6 38.92 12.38 -27.92
N ASN A 7 39.72 12.40 -28.98
CA ASN A 7 39.58 13.34 -30.09
C ASN A 7 38.69 12.83 -31.24
N SER A 8 38.39 11.52 -31.30
CA SER A 8 37.54 10.95 -32.35
C SER A 8 36.29 10.24 -31.80
N ARG A 9 35.21 10.24 -32.58
CA ARG A 9 33.94 9.56 -32.24
C ARG A 9 34.10 8.06 -32.00
N ASN A 10 35.10 7.42 -32.60
CA ASN A 10 35.39 6.00 -32.43
C ASN A 10 36.19 5.69 -31.14
N ASP A 11 36.82 6.70 -30.52
CA ASP A 11 37.50 6.54 -29.24
C ASP A 11 36.52 6.55 -28.06
N TRP A 12 35.34 7.15 -28.25
CA TRP A 12 34.25 7.10 -27.28
C TRP A 12 33.54 5.73 -27.34
N ARG A 13 34.01 4.77 -26.55
CA ARG A 13 33.27 3.52 -26.30
C ARG A 13 32.26 3.74 -25.19
N LEU A 14 30.99 3.89 -25.54
CA LEU A 14 29.86 4.00 -24.60
C LEU A 14 29.51 2.62 -24.00
N ASP A 15 30.50 1.90 -23.49
CA ASP A 15 30.31 0.61 -22.79
C ASP A 15 29.45 0.78 -21.50
N ALA A 16 29.28 2.03 -21.07
CA ALA A 16 28.39 2.43 -19.98
C ALA A 16 26.88 2.30 -20.28
N VAL A 17 26.46 2.06 -21.53
CA VAL A 17 25.03 1.89 -21.88
C VAL A 17 24.43 0.67 -21.17
N GLY A 18 25.21 -0.43 -21.06
CA GLY A 18 24.83 -1.60 -20.28
C GLY A 18 24.61 -1.28 -18.80
N LEU A 19 25.43 -0.39 -18.23
CA LEU A 19 25.31 0.06 -16.85
C LEU A 19 24.10 0.95 -16.64
N LEU A 20 23.78 1.83 -17.60
CA LEU A 20 22.56 2.67 -17.56
C LEU A 20 21.27 1.85 -17.52
N ALA A 21 21.25 0.68 -18.15
CA ALA A 21 20.12 -0.24 -18.04
C ALA A 21 19.99 -0.89 -16.65
N VAL A 22 21.05 -0.88 -15.83
CA VAL A 22 21.08 -1.42 -14.47
C VAL A 22 20.91 -0.32 -13.40
N ILE A 23 21.25 0.92 -13.74
CA ILE A 23 21.05 2.09 -12.88
C ILE A 23 19.56 2.40 -12.75
N GLY A 24 19.11 2.74 -11.53
CA GLY A 24 17.71 3.06 -11.24
C GLY A 24 16.94 2.01 -10.46
N GLU A 25 17.61 0.94 -10.00
CA GLU A 25 17.00 -0.17 -9.24
C GLU A 25 16.10 0.31 -8.11
N THR A 26 16.57 1.25 -7.29
CA THR A 26 15.81 1.81 -6.16
C THR A 26 14.56 2.57 -6.58
N THR A 27 14.60 3.29 -7.71
CA THR A 27 13.45 4.04 -8.24
C THR A 27 12.42 3.12 -8.88
N THR A 28 12.88 2.05 -9.53
CA THR A 28 12.00 1.03 -10.08
C THR A 28 11.35 0.24 -8.95
N GLU A 29 12.10 -0.11 -7.90
CA GLU A 29 11.63 -0.87 -6.74
C GLU A 29 10.43 -0.19 -6.05
N THR A 30 10.47 1.12 -5.82
CA THR A 30 9.35 1.88 -5.24
C THR A 30 8.11 1.88 -6.12
N CYS A 31 8.29 1.84 -7.44
CA CYS A 31 7.20 1.80 -8.41
C CYS A 31 6.66 0.38 -8.68
N VAL A 32 7.35 -0.69 -8.23
CA VAL A 32 6.96 -2.07 -8.54
C VAL A 32 5.54 -2.37 -8.06
N GLU A 33 5.20 -1.99 -6.83
CA GLU A 33 3.92 -2.35 -6.23
C GLU A 33 2.72 -1.80 -7.02
N PRO A 34 2.62 -0.48 -7.29
CA PRO A 34 1.53 0.05 -8.10
C PRO A 34 1.61 -0.43 -9.56
N MET A 35 2.82 -0.58 -10.12
CA MET A 35 2.99 -1.01 -11.51
C MET A 35 2.47 -2.44 -11.77
N THR A 36 2.73 -3.35 -10.83
CA THR A 36 2.37 -4.79 -10.94
C THR A 36 0.94 -5.11 -10.49
N ALA A 37 0.19 -4.10 -10.04
CA ALA A 37 -1.24 -4.22 -9.76
C ALA A 37 -2.12 -4.08 -11.01
N SER A 38 -1.56 -3.53 -12.09
CA SER A 38 -2.25 -3.30 -13.35
C SER A 38 -1.75 -4.24 -14.44
N TYR A 39 -2.66 -4.68 -15.31
CA TYR A 39 -2.31 -5.50 -16.48
C TYR A 39 -1.44 -4.77 -17.50
N PHE A 40 -1.39 -3.43 -17.48
CA PHE A 40 -0.49 -2.65 -18.32
C PHE A 40 1.01 -2.91 -18.03
N CYS A 41 1.35 -3.60 -16.94
CA CYS A 41 2.72 -4.11 -16.73
C CYS A 41 3.12 -5.13 -17.81
N LEU A 42 2.18 -5.91 -18.35
CA LEU A 42 2.47 -6.98 -19.31
C LEU A 42 2.87 -6.47 -20.71
N LEU A 43 2.84 -5.16 -20.94
CA LEU A 43 3.24 -4.58 -22.22
C LEU A 43 4.76 -4.73 -22.43
N PRO A 44 5.22 -5.21 -23.60
CA PRO A 44 6.64 -5.30 -23.93
C PRO A 44 7.26 -3.91 -24.03
N ARG A 45 8.16 -3.56 -23.10
CA ARG A 45 8.79 -2.23 -23.04
C ARG A 45 10.18 -2.27 -22.42
N LEU A 46 10.98 -1.22 -22.63
CA LEU A 46 12.17 -0.95 -21.84
C LEU A 46 11.79 -0.38 -20.47
N ILE A 47 12.46 -0.88 -19.41
CA ILE A 47 12.34 -0.40 -18.03
C ILE A 47 13.77 -0.23 -17.49
N PRO A 48 14.07 0.84 -16.74
CA PRO A 48 15.35 0.95 -16.05
C PRO A 48 15.44 -0.12 -14.96
N ALA A 49 16.58 -0.80 -14.87
CA ALA A 49 16.86 -1.81 -13.84
C ALA A 49 15.74 -2.87 -13.70
N PRO A 50 15.40 -3.64 -14.76
CA PRO A 50 14.31 -4.60 -14.72
C PRO A 50 14.54 -5.71 -13.68
N GLN A 51 15.79 -5.96 -13.27
CA GLN A 51 16.13 -6.86 -12.18
C GLN A 51 15.52 -6.45 -10.82
N ALA A 52 15.14 -5.18 -10.62
CA ALA A 52 14.43 -4.72 -9.41
C ALA A 52 13.08 -5.44 -9.20
N LEU A 53 12.51 -6.00 -10.27
CA LEU A 53 11.27 -6.78 -10.21
C LEU A 53 11.49 -8.22 -9.71
N ILE A 54 12.74 -8.69 -9.73
CA ILE A 54 13.10 -10.05 -9.35
C ILE A 54 13.11 -10.12 -7.83
N ARG A 55 12.22 -10.96 -7.29
CA ARG A 55 12.28 -11.35 -5.88
C ARG A 55 12.65 -12.83 -5.79
N PRO A 56 13.61 -13.19 -4.92
CA PRO A 56 14.05 -14.59 -4.78
C PRO A 56 12.92 -15.49 -4.30
N ASN A 57 12.00 -14.94 -3.51
CA ASN A 57 10.81 -15.63 -3.03
C ASN A 57 9.54 -14.94 -3.49
N ARG A 58 8.50 -15.75 -3.69
CA ARG A 58 7.15 -15.27 -3.97
C ARG A 58 6.69 -14.33 -2.87
N ARG A 59 6.06 -13.22 -3.29
CA ARG A 59 5.43 -12.29 -2.36
C ARG A 59 4.17 -12.94 -1.78
N LEU A 60 4.12 -13.06 -0.46
CA LEU A 60 2.96 -13.56 0.27
C LEU A 60 2.11 -12.41 0.83
N ALA A 61 2.74 -11.29 1.19
CA ALA A 61 2.07 -10.10 1.72
C ALA A 61 2.64 -8.79 1.17
N LEU A 62 1.83 -7.73 1.23
CA LEU A 62 2.28 -6.37 0.93
C LEU A 62 3.21 -5.81 2.01
N SER A 63 3.89 -4.69 1.70
CA SER A 63 4.82 -4.07 2.63
C SER A 63 4.06 -3.42 3.79
N LYS A 64 4.37 -3.80 5.02
CA LYS A 64 3.72 -3.27 6.22
C LYS A 64 4.54 -2.12 6.80
N VAL A 65 3.87 -1.14 7.38
CA VAL A 65 4.52 0.02 8.03
C VAL A 65 4.43 -0.14 9.55
N ASN A 66 5.51 0.16 10.27
CA ASN A 66 5.51 0.06 11.73
C ASN A 66 4.68 1.18 12.36
N ALA A 67 3.48 0.86 12.82
CA ALA A 67 2.61 1.73 13.60
C ALA A 67 1.73 0.85 14.50
N ILE A 68 1.41 1.35 15.70
CA ILE A 68 0.59 0.60 16.65
C ILE A 68 -0.86 0.88 16.31
N VAL A 69 -1.58 -0.16 15.90
CA VAL A 69 -3.00 -0.14 15.56
C VAL A 69 -3.75 -0.85 16.67
N THR A 70 -4.74 -0.22 17.27
CA THR A 70 -5.51 -0.79 18.38
C THR A 70 -6.99 -0.56 18.18
N GLY A 71 -7.78 -1.63 18.27
CA GLY A 71 -9.23 -1.54 18.25
C GLY A 71 -9.73 -1.02 19.59
N VAL A 72 -10.62 -0.02 19.56
CA VAL A 72 -11.14 0.65 20.76
C VAL A 72 -11.90 -0.33 21.63
N TYR A 73 -12.86 -1.05 21.04
CA TYR A 73 -13.76 -1.95 21.76
C TYR A 73 -13.22 -3.38 21.86
N ASN A 74 -12.64 -3.89 20.78
CA ASN A 74 -12.34 -5.32 20.66
C ASN A 74 -10.98 -5.70 21.25
N GLY A 75 -10.14 -4.70 21.55
CA GLY A 75 -8.86 -4.93 22.20
C GLY A 75 -7.80 -5.63 21.35
N VAL A 76 -8.07 -5.83 20.06
CA VAL A 76 -7.09 -6.35 19.12
C VAL A 76 -6.02 -5.28 18.91
N MET A 77 -4.76 -5.67 19.00
CA MET A 77 -3.61 -4.80 18.80
C MET A 77 -2.68 -5.40 17.77
N MET A 78 -2.26 -4.58 16.80
CA MET A 78 -1.24 -4.91 15.83
C MET A 78 -0.13 -3.87 15.89
N THR A 79 1.11 -4.31 15.78
CA THR A 79 2.31 -3.44 15.82
C THR A 79 2.69 -2.91 14.44
N GLN A 80 1.99 -3.36 13.40
CA GLN A 80 2.23 -2.99 12.01
C GLN A 80 0.91 -2.64 11.35
N LEU A 81 0.89 -1.52 10.63
CA LEU A 81 -0.20 -1.11 9.76
C LEU A 81 -0.09 -1.84 8.41
N SER A 82 -1.23 -2.32 7.93
CA SER A 82 -1.38 -2.89 6.59
C SER A 82 -1.00 -1.90 5.50
N TYR A 83 -0.58 -2.42 4.35
CA TYR A 83 -0.23 -1.57 3.21
C TYR A 83 -1.43 -0.75 2.74
N THR A 84 -2.59 -1.40 2.59
CA THR A 84 -3.85 -0.82 2.13
C THR A 84 -4.29 0.34 3.02
N ALA A 85 -4.24 0.16 4.34
CA ALA A 85 -4.55 1.22 5.29
C ALA A 85 -3.56 2.39 5.22
N ASN A 86 -2.25 2.11 5.03
CA ASN A 86 -1.26 3.16 4.87
C ASN A 86 -1.43 3.93 3.54
N GLN A 87 -1.88 3.27 2.47
CA GLN A 87 -2.21 3.97 1.21
C GLN A 87 -3.44 4.85 1.36
N LEU A 88 -4.43 4.41 2.14
CA LEU A 88 -5.64 5.18 2.42
C LEU A 88 -5.32 6.45 3.20
N CYS A 89 -4.49 6.33 4.24
CA CYS A 89 -4.11 7.42 5.12
C CYS A 89 -2.60 7.33 5.39
N PRO A 90 -1.76 8.01 4.58
CA PRO A 90 -0.32 7.95 4.73
C PRO A 90 0.11 8.48 6.09
N ILE A 91 0.66 7.59 6.93
CA ILE A 91 1.13 7.95 8.28
C ILE A 91 2.27 8.98 8.20
N ALA A 92 3.06 8.92 7.13
CA ALA A 92 4.19 9.83 6.91
C ALA A 92 3.78 11.31 6.75
N ASN A 93 2.53 11.58 6.35
CA ASN A 93 2.03 12.94 6.18
C ASN A 93 1.44 13.52 7.48
N LEU A 94 1.45 12.77 8.59
CA LEU A 94 0.97 13.26 9.88
C LEU A 94 2.06 14.08 10.56
N GLU A 95 1.73 15.32 10.91
CA GLU A 95 2.61 16.17 11.70
C GLU A 95 2.72 15.65 13.15
N PRO A 96 3.88 15.86 13.82
CA PRO A 96 4.08 15.42 15.19
C PRO A 96 2.98 15.91 16.13
N PHE A 97 2.54 15.04 17.04
CA PHE A 97 1.49 15.35 18.04
C PHE A 97 0.13 15.78 17.47
N THR A 98 -0.13 15.58 16.18
CA THR A 98 -1.44 15.84 15.58
C THR A 98 -2.45 14.75 15.97
N VAL A 99 -3.70 15.15 16.22
CA VAL A 99 -4.83 14.24 16.36
C VAL A 99 -5.76 14.44 15.18
N ARG A 100 -5.99 13.39 14.39
CA ARG A 100 -6.90 13.42 13.24
C ARG A 100 -8.00 12.39 13.41
N VAL A 101 -9.22 12.73 13.03
CA VAL A 101 -10.39 11.84 13.13
C VAL A 101 -10.99 11.65 11.74
N LEU A 102 -10.93 10.42 11.25
CA LEU A 102 -11.51 10.04 9.96
C LEU A 102 -12.69 9.13 10.19
N ARG A 103 -13.72 9.27 9.36
CA ARG A 103 -14.85 8.35 9.31
C ARG A 103 -14.77 7.57 8.03
N ILE A 104 -14.68 6.25 8.14
CA ILE A 104 -14.63 5.36 7.00
C ILE A 104 -15.89 4.50 7.02
N LYS A 105 -16.65 4.57 5.94
CA LYS A 105 -17.85 3.75 5.72
C LYS A 105 -17.71 2.98 4.43
N HIS A 106 -18.37 1.84 4.34
CA HIS A 106 -18.58 1.23 3.03
C HIS A 106 -19.49 2.11 2.19
N ARG A 107 -19.17 2.25 0.90
CA ARG A 107 -20.07 2.89 -0.05
C ARG A 107 -21.28 1.99 -0.25
N ASP A 108 -22.48 2.49 0.06
CA ASP A 108 -23.72 1.77 -0.24
C ASP A 108 -23.81 1.58 -1.77
N GLN A 109 -23.75 0.34 -2.23
CA GLN A 109 -24.20 0.02 -3.58
C GLN A 109 -25.72 0.23 -3.60
N LYS A 110 -26.16 1.45 -3.92
CA LYS A 110 -27.57 1.74 -4.19
C LYS A 110 -28.04 0.79 -5.30
N ASN A 111 -29.00 -0.05 -4.95
CA ASN A 111 -29.76 -0.88 -5.87
C ASN A 111 -30.35 -0.03 -7.01
N GLU A 112 -29.78 -0.12 -8.22
CA GLU A 112 -30.49 0.17 -9.47
C GLU A 112 -31.15 -1.10 -10.05
N ALA A 113 -31.66 -1.98 -9.18
CA ALA A 113 -32.49 -3.11 -9.58
C ALA A 113 -33.71 -3.19 -8.66
N SER A 114 -34.59 -2.20 -8.78
CA SER A 114 -35.98 -2.33 -8.36
C SER A 114 -36.89 -2.14 -9.56
N SER A 115 -37.05 -3.20 -10.36
CA SER A 115 -38.31 -3.46 -11.05
C SER A 115 -38.35 -4.91 -11.55
N GLY A 116 -39.28 -5.68 -10.97
CA GLY A 116 -39.80 -6.93 -11.54
C GLY A 116 -39.00 -8.20 -11.24
N MET A 117 -39.45 -9.00 -10.28
CA MET A 117 -40.21 -10.24 -10.55
C MET A 117 -40.47 -11.01 -9.25
N ASP A 118 -41.69 -11.54 -9.15
CA ASP A 118 -42.31 -12.26 -8.04
C ASP A 118 -41.58 -13.52 -7.52
N PRO A 119 -41.86 -13.97 -6.28
CA PRO A 119 -41.18 -15.09 -5.63
C PRO A 119 -41.80 -16.43 -6.03
N LEU A 120 -40.99 -17.45 -6.28
CA LEU A 120 -41.50 -18.83 -6.32
C LEU A 120 -40.57 -19.86 -5.65
N ARG A 121 -41.17 -20.48 -4.64
CA ARG A 121 -41.06 -21.87 -4.15
C ARG A 121 -39.76 -22.40 -3.55
N ASP A 122 -39.88 -22.60 -2.25
CA ASP A 122 -39.37 -23.69 -1.42
C ASP A 122 -39.00 -25.00 -2.14
N THR A 123 -37.84 -25.55 -1.77
CA THR A 123 -37.79 -26.97 -1.43
C THR A 123 -36.82 -27.19 -0.27
N SER A 124 -37.42 -27.58 0.86
CA SER A 124 -36.78 -28.04 2.08
C SER A 124 -35.92 -29.28 1.85
N THR A 125 -34.69 -29.30 2.37
CA THR A 125 -34.14 -30.53 2.98
C THR A 125 -33.35 -30.21 4.24
N THR A 126 -34.00 -30.50 5.37
CA THR A 126 -33.46 -30.55 6.73
C THR A 126 -32.25 -31.48 6.82
N LYS A 127 -31.14 -31.03 7.42
CA LYS A 127 -30.21 -31.90 8.19
C LYS A 127 -29.25 -31.09 9.08
N GLY A 128 -29.56 -31.10 10.38
CA GLY A 128 -28.62 -31.32 11.48
C GLY A 128 -27.59 -30.24 11.82
N ASN A 129 -27.89 -29.46 12.86
CA ASN A 129 -26.87 -28.82 13.71
C ASN A 129 -25.94 -29.89 14.30
N VAL A 130 -24.63 -29.75 14.08
CA VAL A 130 -23.59 -30.29 14.96
C VAL A 130 -22.49 -29.24 15.06
N ASP A 131 -22.40 -28.63 16.24
CA ASP A 131 -21.26 -27.84 16.68
C ASP A 131 -20.01 -28.72 16.67
N SER A 132 -18.94 -28.26 16.01
CA SER A 132 -17.61 -28.84 16.16
C SER A 132 -16.55 -27.80 15.85
N GLU A 133 -16.14 -27.11 16.91
CA GLU A 133 -14.79 -26.56 17.03
C GLU A 133 -13.77 -27.70 16.88
N ARG A 134 -13.16 -27.83 15.70
CA ARG A 134 -11.96 -28.65 15.53
C ARG A 134 -10.95 -27.92 14.65
N GLY A 135 -10.04 -27.23 15.33
CA GLY A 135 -8.83 -26.68 14.72
C GLY A 135 -7.90 -27.80 14.28
N GLN A 136 -7.70 -27.94 12.97
CA GLN A 136 -6.53 -28.59 12.39
C GLN A 136 -6.19 -27.89 11.07
N SER A 137 -5.30 -26.90 11.17
CA SER A 137 -4.76 -26.17 10.03
C SER A 137 -3.84 -27.10 9.23
N ARG A 138 -4.35 -27.74 8.19
CA ARG A 138 -3.49 -28.17 7.07
C ARG A 138 -3.14 -26.91 6.26
N PRO A 139 -1.88 -26.70 5.84
CA PRO A 139 -1.57 -25.57 4.97
C PRO A 139 -2.36 -25.78 3.67
N LEU A 140 -3.36 -24.94 3.45
CA LEU A 140 -4.10 -24.93 2.20
C LEU A 140 -3.14 -24.48 1.11
N GLN A 141 -2.53 -25.43 0.40
CA GLN A 141 -1.89 -25.18 -0.87
C GLN A 141 -3.00 -24.89 -1.89
N ARG A 142 -3.57 -23.68 -1.79
CA ARG A 142 -4.78 -23.29 -2.52
C ARG A 142 -4.41 -22.94 -3.95
N ARG A 143 -4.41 -23.98 -4.79
CA ARG A 143 -4.31 -23.92 -6.25
C ARG A 143 -5.55 -23.20 -6.78
N THR A 144 -5.43 -21.94 -7.20
CA THR A 144 -6.48 -21.29 -7.97
C THR A 144 -6.28 -21.65 -9.43
N THR A 145 -7.22 -22.40 -9.99
CA THR A 145 -7.21 -22.77 -11.40
C THR A 145 -7.97 -21.69 -12.19
N PHE A 146 -7.63 -21.45 -13.45
CA PHE A 146 -8.42 -20.57 -14.35
C PHE A 146 -9.92 -20.96 -14.41
N LYS A 147 -10.26 -22.20 -14.05
CA LYS A 147 -11.64 -22.69 -13.91
C LYS A 147 -12.39 -22.09 -12.72
N ASP A 148 -11.71 -21.83 -11.59
CA ASP A 148 -12.33 -21.17 -10.42
C ASP A 148 -12.67 -19.71 -10.73
N VAL A 149 -11.86 -19.07 -11.58
CA VAL A 149 -12.10 -17.71 -12.10
C VAL A 149 -13.33 -17.68 -13.01
N LYS A 150 -13.56 -18.73 -13.81
CA LYS A 150 -14.71 -18.79 -14.71
C LYS A 150 -16.00 -19.15 -13.97
N ALA A 151 -15.91 -19.97 -12.92
CA ALA A 151 -17.04 -20.29 -12.05
C ALA A 151 -17.51 -19.07 -11.23
N SER A 152 -16.61 -18.22 -10.73
CA SER A 152 -16.99 -16.97 -10.06
C SER A 152 -17.59 -15.89 -10.97
N ILE A 153 -17.56 -16.09 -12.29
CA ILE A 153 -18.17 -15.19 -13.29
C ILE A 153 -19.63 -15.59 -13.61
N ILE A 154 -20.04 -16.83 -13.28
CA ILE A 154 -21.33 -17.40 -13.71
C ILE A 154 -22.40 -17.37 -12.60
N ASP A 155 -22.02 -17.39 -11.31
CA ASP A 155 -22.98 -17.25 -10.22
C ASP A 155 -23.23 -15.77 -9.88
N ASN A 156 -24.45 -15.29 -10.21
CA ASN A 156 -25.11 -14.05 -9.80
C ASN A 156 -24.23 -12.82 -9.50
N TYR A 157 -24.29 -11.86 -10.43
CA TYR A 157 -23.74 -10.50 -10.40
C TYR A 157 -24.04 -9.72 -9.10
N THR A 158 -23.24 -9.95 -8.07
CA THR A 158 -22.76 -8.85 -7.21
C THR A 158 -21.28 -8.73 -7.53
N SER A 159 -20.87 -7.61 -8.13
CA SER A 159 -19.47 -7.41 -8.48
C SER A 159 -18.64 -7.44 -7.20
N LEU A 160 -17.98 -8.55 -6.90
CA LEU A 160 -16.97 -8.58 -5.85
C LEU A 160 -15.88 -7.59 -6.26
N GLN A 161 -15.77 -6.48 -5.55
CA GLN A 161 -14.75 -5.46 -5.81
C GLN A 161 -13.52 -5.76 -4.93
N PRO A 162 -12.31 -5.54 -5.44
CA PRO A 162 -11.11 -5.60 -4.61
C PRO A 162 -11.09 -4.41 -3.63
N VAL A 163 -10.53 -4.60 -2.44
CA VAL A 163 -10.35 -3.55 -1.40
C VAL A 163 -9.69 -2.30 -1.97
N MET A 164 -8.72 -2.48 -2.86
CA MET A 164 -7.96 -1.41 -3.48
C MET A 164 -7.70 -1.78 -4.95
N ARG A 165 -7.91 -0.83 -5.86
CA ARG A 165 -7.66 -1.01 -7.30
C ARG A 165 -6.70 0.06 -7.81
N ALA A 166 -5.77 -0.34 -8.68
CA ALA A 166 -4.95 0.63 -9.40
C ALA A 166 -5.85 1.45 -10.34
N LYS A 167 -5.73 2.78 -10.29
CA LYS A 167 -6.52 3.67 -11.15
C LYS A 167 -6.23 3.38 -12.62
N ASN A 168 -7.25 3.38 -13.47
CA ASN A 168 -7.06 3.10 -14.91
C ASN A 168 -6.12 4.13 -15.59
N ILE A 169 -6.09 5.37 -15.09
CA ILE A 169 -5.18 6.46 -15.52
C ILE A 169 -4.15 6.73 -14.42
N ALA A 170 -3.55 5.68 -13.87
CA ALA A 170 -2.45 5.84 -12.94
C ALA A 170 -1.17 6.27 -13.69
N PRO A 171 -0.28 7.09 -13.09
CA PRO A 171 0.96 7.53 -13.71
C PRO A 171 1.82 6.38 -14.26
N HIS A 172 1.87 5.25 -13.55
CA HIS A 172 2.60 4.06 -13.99
C HIS A 172 1.99 3.42 -15.24
N SER A 173 0.66 3.53 -15.46
CA SER A 173 -0.02 2.97 -16.64
C SER A 173 0.23 3.85 -17.86
N ILE A 174 0.22 5.18 -17.71
CA ILE A 174 0.63 6.11 -18.78
C ILE A 174 2.10 5.89 -19.13
N LEU A 175 2.96 5.79 -18.12
CA LEU A 175 4.39 5.51 -18.30
C LEU A 175 4.62 4.17 -19.00
N SER A 176 3.85 3.14 -18.63
CA SER A 176 3.89 1.83 -19.28
C SER A 176 3.63 1.91 -20.78
N VAL A 177 2.62 2.68 -21.18
CA VAL A 177 2.26 2.88 -22.59
C VAL A 177 3.29 3.76 -23.30
N ALA A 178 3.73 4.85 -22.67
CA ALA A 178 4.75 5.75 -23.24
C ALA A 178 6.08 5.01 -23.49
N SER A 179 6.55 4.22 -22.53
CA SER A 179 7.76 3.39 -22.69
C SER A 179 7.60 2.32 -23.76
N CYS A 180 6.40 1.75 -23.92
CA CYS A 180 6.10 0.81 -25.01
C CYS A 180 6.22 1.50 -26.38
N LEU A 181 5.62 2.69 -26.54
CA LEU A 181 5.73 3.48 -27.77
C LEU A 181 7.17 3.88 -28.08
N LEU A 182 7.93 4.29 -27.06
CA LEU A 182 9.35 4.61 -27.18
C LEU A 182 10.15 3.38 -27.64
N THR A 183 9.88 2.21 -27.05
CA THR A 183 10.51 0.93 -27.43
C THR A 183 10.25 0.60 -28.91
N ILE A 184 9.00 0.76 -29.37
CA ILE A 184 8.64 0.56 -30.78
C ILE A 184 9.39 1.56 -31.68
N GLY A 185 9.47 2.84 -31.28
CA GLY A 185 10.21 3.86 -32.01
C GLY A 185 11.69 3.52 -32.16
N LEU A 186 12.34 3.07 -31.09
CA LEU A 186 13.74 2.62 -31.13
C LEU A 186 13.94 1.38 -31.98
N LEU A 187 13.00 0.43 -31.94
CA LEU A 187 13.06 -0.77 -32.76
C LEU A 187 12.98 -0.42 -34.26
N VAL A 188 12.03 0.43 -34.65
CA VAL A 188 11.91 0.91 -36.03
C VAL A 188 13.17 1.66 -36.46
N TRP A 189 13.70 2.53 -35.60
CA TRP A 189 14.94 3.26 -35.86
C TRP A 189 16.15 2.32 -36.06
N ALA A 190 16.27 1.28 -35.24
CA ALA A 190 17.33 0.28 -35.35
C ALA A 190 17.25 -0.52 -36.66
N ILE A 191 16.03 -0.85 -37.12
CA ILE A 191 15.79 -1.53 -38.40
C ILE A 191 16.20 -0.63 -39.56
N ILE A 192 15.88 0.67 -39.52
CA ILE A 192 16.25 1.63 -40.58
C ILE A 192 17.78 1.75 -40.69
N ILE A 193 18.50 1.74 -39.56
CA ILE A 193 19.97 1.80 -39.53
C ILE A 193 20.60 0.46 -39.95
N GLY A 194 19.86 -0.64 -39.86
CA GLY A 194 20.36 -1.99 -40.16
C GLY A 194 21.23 -2.57 -39.03
N ASP A 195 21.04 -2.14 -37.78
CA ASP A 195 21.80 -2.61 -36.62
C ASP A 195 21.22 -3.92 -36.05
N GLY A 196 21.76 -5.05 -36.50
CA GLY A 196 21.34 -6.39 -36.07
C GLY A 196 21.46 -6.63 -34.55
N PRO A 197 22.62 -6.38 -33.92
CA PRO A 197 22.77 -6.52 -32.47
C PRO A 197 21.78 -5.65 -31.66
N ALA A 198 21.56 -4.39 -32.05
CA ALA A 198 20.62 -3.51 -31.35
C ALA A 198 19.16 -3.98 -31.48
N THR A 199 18.75 -4.41 -32.67
CA THR A 199 17.38 -4.91 -32.89
C THR A 199 17.08 -6.15 -32.04
N LEU A 200 18.01 -7.12 -32.02
CA LEU A 200 17.88 -8.30 -31.16
C LEU A 200 17.87 -7.93 -29.67
N ALA A 201 18.75 -7.02 -29.24
CA ALA A 201 18.80 -6.57 -27.85
C ALA A 201 17.47 -5.94 -27.40
N ILE A 202 16.87 -5.04 -28.20
CA ILE A 202 15.60 -4.38 -27.88
C ILE A 202 14.46 -5.41 -27.75
N ILE A 203 14.39 -6.39 -28.66
CA ILE A 203 13.37 -7.45 -28.62
C ILE A 203 13.54 -8.31 -27.35
N LEU A 204 14.76 -8.74 -27.05
CA LEU A 204 15.04 -9.56 -25.87
C LEU A 204 14.75 -8.79 -24.57
N LEU A 205 15.11 -7.51 -24.49
CA LEU A 205 14.79 -6.65 -23.35
C LEU A 205 13.27 -6.50 -23.15
N ALA A 206 12.52 -6.32 -24.23
CA ALA A 206 11.08 -6.22 -24.18
C ALA A 206 10.44 -7.55 -23.72
N ILE A 207 10.97 -8.70 -24.14
CA ILE A 207 10.54 -10.01 -23.64
C ILE A 207 10.87 -10.17 -22.15
N THR A 208 12.09 -9.84 -21.74
CA THR A 208 12.51 -9.89 -20.34
C THR A 208 11.57 -9.09 -19.43
N THR A 209 11.20 -7.86 -19.80
CA THR A 209 10.32 -7.04 -18.96
C THR A 209 8.93 -7.64 -18.86
N THR A 210 8.37 -8.22 -19.94
CA THR A 210 7.09 -8.94 -19.85
C THR A 210 7.16 -10.16 -18.94
N LEU A 211 8.24 -10.94 -18.98
CA LEU A 211 8.43 -12.11 -18.11
C LEU A 211 8.51 -11.71 -16.63
N PHE A 212 9.28 -10.66 -16.31
CA PHE A 212 9.38 -10.16 -14.94
C PHE A 212 8.08 -9.54 -14.44
N CYS A 213 7.38 -8.76 -15.28
CA CYS A 213 6.04 -8.24 -14.95
C CYS A 213 5.03 -9.37 -14.74
N ALA A 214 5.04 -10.41 -15.58
CA ALA A 214 4.15 -11.56 -15.42
C ALA A 214 4.41 -12.31 -14.11
N ALA A 215 5.68 -12.51 -13.74
CA ALA A 215 6.07 -13.15 -12.49
C ALA A 215 5.70 -12.31 -11.25
N SER A 216 5.70 -10.98 -11.37
CA SER A 216 5.43 -10.06 -10.26
C SER A 216 3.97 -9.57 -10.19
N LEU A 217 3.15 -9.86 -11.20
CA LEU A 217 1.75 -9.43 -11.26
C LEU A 217 0.94 -9.98 -10.09
N TRP A 218 0.24 -9.09 -9.40
CA TRP A 218 -0.51 -9.42 -8.20
C TRP A 218 -1.92 -8.85 -8.15
N ARG A 219 -2.76 -9.47 -7.32
CA ARG A 219 -4.14 -9.07 -7.03
C ARG A 219 -4.46 -9.26 -5.54
N LEU A 220 -5.27 -8.36 -5.00
CA LEU A 220 -5.82 -8.49 -3.65
C LEU A 220 -7.00 -9.46 -3.62
N PRO A 221 -7.27 -10.10 -2.47
CA PRO A 221 -8.50 -10.83 -2.24
C PRO A 221 -9.71 -9.94 -2.51
N LEU A 222 -10.75 -10.58 -3.03
CA LEU A 222 -12.03 -9.95 -3.27
C LEU A 222 -12.80 -9.88 -1.95
N VAL A 223 -13.46 -8.74 -1.71
CA VAL A 223 -14.28 -8.52 -0.51
C VAL A 223 -15.54 -9.38 -0.61
N LYS A 224 -15.89 -10.08 0.48
CA LYS A 224 -17.14 -10.86 0.53
C LYS A 224 -18.33 -9.91 0.71
N PRO A 225 -19.48 -10.20 0.08
CA PRO A 225 -20.69 -9.41 0.29
C PRO A 225 -21.10 -9.37 1.76
N ARG A 226 -21.63 -8.22 2.17
CA ARG A 226 -22.09 -7.93 3.52
C ARG A 226 -23.17 -8.91 3.98
N SER A 227 -23.11 -9.30 5.26
CA SER A 227 -24.27 -9.90 5.94
C SER A 227 -25.22 -8.77 6.37
N LEU A 228 -26.53 -8.94 6.15
CA LEU A 228 -27.57 -7.95 6.49
C LEU A 228 -27.71 -7.67 8.00
N ALA A 229 -26.90 -8.29 8.85
CA ALA A 229 -26.90 -8.06 10.29
C ALA A 229 -26.38 -6.65 10.63
N LYS A 230 -26.91 -6.09 11.73
CA LYS A 230 -26.41 -4.83 12.31
C LYS A 230 -25.05 -5.13 12.96
N VAL A 231 -24.00 -4.57 12.38
CA VAL A 231 -22.62 -4.73 12.84
C VAL A 231 -22.36 -3.71 13.96
N PRO A 232 -21.67 -4.09 15.04
CA PRO A 232 -21.26 -3.15 16.09
C PRO A 232 -20.21 -2.15 15.58
N PRO A 233 -20.03 -1.00 16.27
CA PRO A 233 -18.95 -0.08 15.96
C PRO A 233 -17.59 -0.74 16.23
N GLY A 234 -16.63 -0.49 15.34
CA GLY A 234 -15.31 -1.10 15.33
C GLY A 234 -14.19 -0.07 15.26
N ASP A 235 -14.33 1.05 15.98
CA ASP A 235 -13.39 2.16 15.92
C ASP A 235 -11.93 1.71 16.16
N VAL A 236 -11.02 2.28 15.38
CA VAL A 236 -9.59 1.94 15.39
C VAL A 236 -8.76 3.18 15.69
N ILE A 237 -7.77 3.04 16.57
CA ILE A 237 -6.80 4.09 16.88
C ILE A 237 -5.43 3.65 16.41
N ILE A 238 -4.78 4.51 15.62
CA ILE A 238 -3.42 4.32 15.14
C ILE A 238 -2.52 5.33 15.83
N ARG A 239 -1.48 4.81 16.48
CA ARG A 239 -0.42 5.58 17.12
C ARG A 239 0.85 5.50 16.27
N THR A 240 1.39 6.67 15.98
CA THR A 240 2.65 6.84 15.25
C THR A 240 3.84 6.97 16.19
N ARG A 241 5.06 6.82 15.67
CA ARG A 241 6.31 7.03 16.44
C ARG A 241 6.54 8.49 16.83
N VAL A 242 6.00 9.43 16.05
CA VAL A 242 6.12 10.89 16.28
C VAL A 242 5.09 11.43 17.28
N GLY A 243 4.33 10.55 17.96
CA GLY A 243 3.33 10.95 18.94
C GLY A 243 2.04 11.50 18.35
N ALA A 244 1.85 11.41 17.03
CA ALA A 244 0.58 11.69 16.37
C ALA A 244 -0.37 10.49 16.51
N PHE A 245 -1.67 10.80 16.58
CA PHE A 245 -2.74 9.82 16.70
C PHE A 245 -3.77 10.00 15.58
N LEU A 246 -4.21 8.90 15.00
CA LEU A 246 -5.24 8.85 13.98
C LEU A 246 -6.38 7.97 14.49
N ILE A 247 -7.55 8.57 14.64
CA ILE A 247 -8.78 7.87 15.05
C ILE A 247 -9.58 7.61 13.80
N ILE A 248 -9.97 6.35 13.60
CA ILE A 248 -10.83 5.93 12.52
C ILE A 248 -12.14 5.45 13.12
N GLN A 249 -13.21 6.20 12.84
CA GLN A 249 -14.58 5.82 13.16
C GLN A 249 -15.10 4.92 12.03
N CYS A 250 -15.33 3.65 12.32
CA CYS A 250 -15.79 2.68 11.33
C CYS A 250 -16.56 1.51 11.97
N ASP A 251 -17.29 0.77 11.15
CA ASP A 251 -17.94 -0.48 11.57
C ASP A 251 -16.90 -1.60 11.73
N GLU A 252 -17.19 -2.60 12.58
CA GLU A 252 -16.27 -3.71 12.85
C GLU A 252 -15.84 -4.49 11.60
N ASP A 253 -16.71 -4.59 10.60
CA ASP A 253 -16.36 -5.26 9.33
C ASP A 253 -15.27 -4.50 8.57
N VAL A 254 -15.36 -3.17 8.52
CA VAL A 254 -14.33 -2.30 7.90
C VAL A 254 -13.03 -2.41 8.69
N ALA A 255 -13.11 -2.38 10.02
CA ALA A 255 -11.95 -2.48 10.90
C ALA A 255 -11.19 -3.79 10.69
N ARG A 256 -11.93 -4.90 10.66
CA ARG A 256 -11.39 -6.24 10.46
C ARG A 256 -10.81 -6.45 9.08
N GLU A 257 -11.37 -5.83 8.05
CA GLU A 257 -10.89 -5.96 6.68
C GLU A 257 -9.66 -5.10 6.40
N LEU A 258 -9.73 -3.81 6.75
CA LEU A 258 -8.71 -2.84 6.35
C LEU A 258 -7.51 -2.83 7.31
N TYR A 259 -7.75 -2.97 8.62
CA TYR A 259 -6.73 -2.79 9.65
C TYR A 259 -6.26 -4.10 10.28
N PHE A 260 -7.18 -5.03 10.55
CA PHE A 260 -6.84 -6.34 11.14
C PHE A 260 -6.84 -7.50 10.14
N GLY A 261 -7.02 -7.19 8.85
CA GLY A 261 -7.12 -8.17 7.79
C GLY A 261 -5.79 -8.84 7.46
N THR A 262 -5.85 -10.00 6.82
CA THR A 262 -4.66 -10.58 6.22
C THR A 262 -4.39 -9.90 4.87
N ASP A 263 -3.25 -9.21 4.76
CA ASP A 263 -2.77 -8.60 3.50
C ASP A 263 -2.23 -9.65 2.52
N ASP A 264 -2.93 -10.77 2.37
CA ASP A 264 -2.48 -11.88 1.55
C ASP A 264 -2.56 -11.48 0.07
N VAL A 265 -1.48 -11.72 -0.66
CA VAL A 265 -1.39 -11.34 -2.08
C VAL A 265 -1.49 -12.56 -2.98
N PHE A 266 -2.43 -12.53 -3.93
CA PHE A 266 -2.49 -13.52 -4.99
C PHE A 266 -1.64 -13.08 -6.17
N GLN A 267 -0.53 -13.77 -6.39
CA GLN A 267 0.21 -13.65 -7.65
C GLN A 267 -0.51 -14.43 -8.75
N LEU A 268 -0.60 -13.84 -9.95
CA LEU A 268 -1.32 -14.46 -11.06
C LEU A 268 -0.58 -15.69 -11.59
N VAL A 269 0.75 -15.62 -11.68
CA VAL A 269 1.60 -16.72 -12.15
C VAL A 269 2.06 -17.56 -10.96
N THR A 270 1.32 -18.64 -10.70
CA THR A 270 1.61 -19.54 -9.56
C THR A 270 2.45 -20.76 -9.97
N THR A 271 2.30 -21.21 -11.22
CA THR A 271 3.01 -22.39 -11.76
C THR A 271 4.10 -21.91 -12.70
N GLY A 272 5.38 -22.17 -12.38
CA GLY A 272 6.52 -21.75 -13.20
C GLY A 272 7.12 -20.38 -12.87
N PHE A 273 6.84 -19.80 -11.69
CA PHE A 273 7.45 -18.54 -11.24
C PHE A 273 8.99 -18.57 -11.31
N GLY A 274 9.61 -19.62 -10.76
CA GLY A 274 11.08 -19.77 -10.79
C GLY A 274 11.63 -19.90 -12.21
N SER A 275 10.93 -20.62 -13.09
CA SER A 275 11.32 -20.73 -14.50
C SER A 275 11.20 -19.41 -15.24
N CYS A 276 10.14 -18.62 -15.01
CA CYS A 276 9.98 -17.29 -15.64
C CYS A 276 11.10 -16.33 -15.21
N ILE A 277 11.43 -16.30 -13.92
CA ILE A 277 12.53 -15.47 -13.41
C ILE A 277 13.86 -15.94 -13.98
N GLY A 278 14.16 -17.24 -13.93
CA GLY A 278 15.41 -17.80 -14.44
C GLY A 278 15.58 -17.60 -15.95
N CYS A 279 14.54 -17.82 -16.74
CA CYS A 279 14.59 -17.54 -18.19
C CYS A 279 14.75 -16.03 -18.45
N GLY A 280 14.02 -15.19 -17.71
CA GLY A 280 14.09 -13.74 -17.85
C GLY A 280 15.48 -13.16 -17.55
N THR A 281 16.18 -13.67 -16.53
CA THR A 281 17.55 -13.22 -16.19
C THR A 281 18.58 -13.64 -17.23
N VAL A 282 18.50 -14.86 -17.75
CA VAL A 282 19.40 -15.32 -18.82
C VAL A 282 19.19 -14.49 -20.09
N ILE A 283 17.93 -14.28 -20.49
CA ILE A 283 17.60 -13.42 -21.64
C ILE A 283 18.09 -11.99 -21.42
N PHE A 284 17.94 -11.46 -20.21
CA PHE A 284 18.42 -10.13 -19.84
C PHE A 284 19.94 -10.00 -20.01
N MET A 285 20.72 -10.97 -19.48
CA MET A 285 22.18 -10.96 -19.59
C MET A 285 22.63 -10.99 -21.06
N VAL A 286 22.02 -11.85 -21.88
CA VAL A 286 22.31 -11.92 -23.33
C VAL A 286 21.98 -10.59 -24.01
N ALA A 287 20.85 -9.98 -23.67
CA ALA A 287 20.43 -8.71 -24.27
C ALA A 287 21.38 -7.55 -23.93
N VAL A 288 21.88 -7.48 -22.69
CA VAL A 288 22.86 -6.46 -22.27
C VAL A 288 24.18 -6.62 -23.03
N ILE A 289 24.66 -7.85 -23.24
CA ILE A 289 25.87 -8.12 -24.02
C ILE A 289 25.69 -7.70 -25.49
N LEU A 290 24.55 -8.02 -26.10
CA LEU A 290 24.26 -7.61 -27.48
C LEU A 290 24.16 -6.09 -27.62
N MET A 291 23.58 -5.41 -26.62
CA MET A 291 23.49 -3.95 -26.58
C MET A 291 24.88 -3.30 -26.54
N GLY A 292 25.83 -3.85 -25.76
CA GLY A 292 27.22 -3.38 -25.72
C GLY A 292 27.99 -3.53 -27.03
N ASN A 293 27.55 -4.43 -27.91
CA ASN A 293 28.16 -4.66 -29.23
C ASN A 293 27.46 -3.91 -30.39
N SER A 294 26.46 -3.07 -30.09
CA SER A 294 25.74 -2.29 -31.11
C SER A 294 26.52 -1.07 -31.62
N THR A 295 26.05 -0.49 -32.72
CA THR A 295 26.66 0.73 -33.27
C THR A 295 26.58 1.89 -32.30
N TRP A 296 27.57 2.79 -32.34
CA TRP A 296 27.59 3.98 -31.47
C TRP A 296 26.31 4.82 -31.58
N THR A 297 25.69 4.89 -32.77
CA THR A 297 24.42 5.60 -32.99
C THR A 297 23.28 5.01 -32.16
N MET A 298 23.15 3.69 -32.13
CA MET A 298 22.12 3.02 -31.35
C MET A 298 22.45 3.01 -29.86
N GLN A 299 23.73 2.86 -29.51
CA GLN A 299 24.20 2.98 -28.12
C GLN A 299 23.84 4.35 -27.52
N ALA A 300 24.14 5.44 -28.23
CA ALA A 300 23.80 6.78 -27.78
C ALA A 300 22.28 6.99 -27.64
N ALA A 301 21.49 6.52 -28.61
CA ALA A 301 20.03 6.63 -28.56
C ALA A 301 19.43 5.85 -27.38
N LEU A 302 19.94 4.64 -27.11
CA LEU A 302 19.55 3.82 -25.97
C LEU A 302 19.97 4.46 -24.64
N ALA A 303 21.19 4.98 -24.52
CA ALA A 303 21.65 5.69 -23.32
C ALA A 303 20.76 6.89 -22.97
N VAL A 304 20.46 7.74 -23.95
CA VAL A 304 19.58 8.91 -23.76
C VAL A 304 18.18 8.47 -23.35
N THR A 305 17.66 7.42 -23.98
CA THR A 305 16.36 6.84 -23.62
C THR A 305 16.35 6.33 -22.19
N TYR A 306 17.35 5.55 -21.77
CA TYR A 306 17.42 5.01 -20.41
C TYR A 306 17.56 6.11 -19.37
N LEU A 307 18.34 7.16 -19.66
CA LEU A 307 18.46 8.33 -18.79
C LEU A 307 17.11 9.04 -18.64
N LEU A 308 16.40 9.26 -19.75
CA LEU A 308 15.07 9.88 -19.74
C LEU A 308 14.05 9.01 -18.99
N LEU A 309 14.04 7.70 -19.25
CA LEU A 309 13.17 6.77 -18.54
C LEU A 309 13.48 6.79 -17.04
N ASN A 310 14.74 6.70 -16.63
CA ASN A 310 15.12 6.76 -15.23
C ASN A 310 14.65 8.07 -14.55
N ALA A 311 14.78 9.21 -15.21
CA ALA A 311 14.27 10.49 -14.71
C ALA A 311 12.74 10.51 -14.57
N VAL A 312 12.01 9.95 -15.54
CA VAL A 312 10.54 9.88 -15.48
C VAL A 312 10.08 8.89 -14.42
N TYR A 313 10.74 7.74 -14.26
CA TYR A 313 10.46 6.77 -13.20
C TYR A 313 10.71 7.38 -11.82
N TRP A 314 11.80 8.12 -11.65
CA TRP A 314 12.06 8.88 -10.42
C TRP A 314 10.96 9.92 -10.15
N PHE A 315 10.51 10.65 -11.17
CA PHE A 315 9.42 11.60 -11.03
C PHE A 315 8.09 10.92 -10.63
N VAL A 316 7.79 9.77 -11.21
CA VAL A 316 6.61 8.97 -10.82
C VAL A 316 6.73 8.44 -9.40
N ALA A 317 7.93 8.08 -8.95
CA ALA A 317 8.17 7.64 -7.57
C ALA A 317 7.95 8.75 -6.53
N LEU A 318 8.05 10.02 -6.93
CA LEU A 318 7.75 11.17 -6.07
C LEU A 318 6.26 11.51 -5.98
N MET A 319 5.42 10.95 -6.86
CA MET A 319 4.00 11.25 -6.86
C MET A 319 3.31 10.68 -5.61
N PRO A 320 2.33 11.40 -5.03
CA PRO A 320 1.63 10.93 -3.84
C PRO A 320 0.80 9.68 -4.16
N SER A 321 0.69 8.79 -3.17
CA SER A 321 -0.03 7.52 -3.22
C SER A 321 -1.48 7.64 -3.71
N THR A 322 -2.13 8.75 -3.41
CA THR A 322 -3.51 9.09 -3.84
C THR A 322 -3.67 9.10 -5.35
N THR A 323 -2.59 9.29 -6.10
CA THR A 323 -2.61 9.31 -7.58
C THR A 323 -2.63 7.89 -8.17
N HIS A 324 -2.16 6.90 -7.41
CA HIS A 324 -1.99 5.53 -7.89
C HIS A 324 -3.20 4.63 -7.62
N TRP A 325 -3.90 4.90 -6.52
CA TRP A 325 -4.91 3.99 -5.97
C TRP A 325 -6.29 4.63 -5.92
N GLU A 326 -7.30 3.81 -6.21
CA GLU A 326 -8.70 4.16 -6.04
C GLU A 326 -9.36 3.16 -5.09
N PHE A 327 -10.05 3.70 -4.07
CA PHE A 327 -10.80 2.93 -3.08
C PHE A 327 -12.29 3.02 -3.41
N LEU A 328 -12.76 2.10 -4.24
CA LEU A 328 -14.13 2.11 -4.76
C LEU A 328 -15.17 1.74 -3.67
N SER A 329 -14.77 0.89 -2.73
CA SER A 329 -15.64 0.29 -1.72
C SER A 329 -15.86 1.16 -0.48
N TYR A 330 -15.09 2.25 -0.31
CA TYR A 330 -15.10 3.05 0.90
C TYR A 330 -15.36 4.54 0.62
N GLU A 331 -16.14 5.17 1.49
CA GLU A 331 -16.32 6.60 1.58
C GLU A 331 -15.57 7.10 2.82
N ILE A 332 -14.72 8.11 2.63
CA ILE A 332 -13.82 8.63 3.65
C ILE A 332 -14.20 10.08 3.88
N ASP A 333 -14.71 10.35 5.09
CA ASP A 333 -15.02 11.71 5.53
C ASP A 333 -13.98 12.13 6.56
N ASP A 334 -13.38 13.30 6.38
CA ASP A 334 -12.58 13.92 7.43
C ASP A 334 -13.52 14.63 8.41
N VAL A 335 -13.74 14.00 9.56
CA VAL A 335 -14.63 14.51 10.62
C VAL A 335 -13.79 15.05 11.78
N THR A 336 -12.55 15.46 11.51
CA THR A 336 -11.65 16.01 12.52
C THR A 336 -12.31 17.20 13.21
N PRO A 337 -12.59 17.12 14.52
CA PRO A 337 -13.15 18.25 15.27
C PRO A 337 -12.24 19.47 15.16
N ASP A 338 -12.81 20.66 15.00
CA ASP A 338 -12.04 21.90 14.83
C ASP A 338 -11.04 22.14 15.98
N ASP A 339 -11.40 21.74 17.20
CA ASP A 339 -10.55 21.80 18.41
C ASP A 339 -9.29 20.91 18.34
N THR A 340 -9.29 19.90 17.48
CA THR A 340 -8.20 18.93 17.31
C THR A 340 -7.36 19.18 16.06
N LYS A 341 -7.93 19.86 15.05
CA LYS A 341 -7.34 20.10 13.73
C LYS A 341 -5.98 20.83 13.78
N TYR A 342 -5.79 21.70 14.76
CA TYR A 342 -4.54 22.46 14.97
C TYR A 342 -3.74 22.00 16.20
N SER A 343 -3.86 20.74 16.62
CA SER A 343 -3.16 20.28 17.82
C SER A 343 -1.62 20.27 17.71
N HIS A 344 -1.07 20.40 16.50
CA HIS A 344 0.36 20.59 16.24
C HIS A 344 0.83 22.03 16.50
N ASN A 345 -0.08 23.01 16.43
CA ASN A 345 0.27 24.41 16.61
C ASN A 345 0.40 24.76 18.09
N TYR A 346 1.26 25.75 18.37
CA TYR A 346 1.34 26.34 19.69
C TYR A 346 -0.02 26.92 20.06
N ASP A 347 -0.58 26.44 21.16
CA ASP A 347 -1.89 26.88 21.62
C ASP A 347 -1.71 28.12 22.48
N VAL A 348 -1.88 29.29 21.87
CA VAL A 348 -1.74 30.60 22.53
C VAL A 348 -2.71 30.76 23.71
N THR A 349 -3.84 30.04 23.70
CA THR A 349 -4.87 30.16 24.75
C THR A 349 -4.50 29.43 26.05
N MET A 350 -3.71 28.36 25.93
CA MET A 350 -3.35 27.47 27.04
C MET A 350 -1.86 27.54 27.40
N ASP A 351 -1.09 28.40 26.70
CA ASP A 351 0.35 28.63 26.87
C ASP A 351 1.16 27.33 27.02
N SER A 352 0.83 26.33 26.19
CA SER A 352 1.37 24.98 26.32
C SER A 352 1.86 24.46 24.97
N PRO A 353 3.12 23.98 24.88
CA PRO A 353 3.66 23.42 23.65
C PRO A 353 2.95 22.10 23.28
N PRO A 354 2.99 21.69 22.00
CA PRO A 354 2.47 20.40 21.58
C PRO A 354 3.19 19.28 22.35
N SER A 355 2.42 18.48 23.07
CA SER A 355 2.95 17.43 23.94
C SER A 355 2.16 16.14 23.75
N PHE A 356 2.85 15.01 23.91
CA PHE A 356 2.23 13.69 23.82
C PHE A 356 1.02 13.53 24.74
N THR A 357 1.10 14.04 25.97
CA THR A 357 0.00 13.99 26.96
C THR A 357 -1.23 14.76 26.47
N LYS A 358 -1.03 15.91 25.82
CA LYS A 358 -2.13 16.72 25.27
C LYS A 358 -2.81 16.01 24.10
N SER A 359 -2.04 15.45 23.18
CA SER A 359 -2.57 14.67 22.06
C SER A 359 -3.30 13.41 22.55
N LEU A 360 -2.72 12.71 23.53
CA LEU A 360 -3.35 11.54 24.15
C LEU A 360 -4.66 11.90 24.84
N TRP A 361 -4.70 13.02 25.59
CA TRP A 361 -5.93 13.54 26.17
C TRP A 361 -7.00 13.81 25.11
N LYS A 362 -6.64 14.55 24.04
CA LYS A 362 -7.56 14.84 22.93
C LYS A 362 -8.12 13.57 22.29
N VAL A 363 -7.31 12.52 22.19
CA VAL A 363 -7.77 11.22 21.67
C VAL A 363 -8.75 10.56 22.62
N ILE A 364 -8.45 10.53 23.92
CA ILE A 364 -9.36 9.97 24.95
C ILE A 364 -10.68 10.74 25.00
N LEU A 365 -10.64 12.07 24.85
CA LEU A 365 -11.82 12.91 24.78
C LEU A 365 -12.73 12.56 23.59
N VAL A 366 -12.14 12.21 22.44
CA VAL A 366 -12.89 11.80 21.24
C VAL A 366 -13.35 10.35 21.33
N SER A 367 -12.51 9.42 21.78
CA SER A 367 -12.82 7.98 21.86
C SER A 367 -13.74 7.62 23.01
N LYS A 368 -13.77 8.44 24.08
CA LYS A 368 -14.52 8.21 25.33
C LYS A 368 -14.23 6.89 26.04
N GLU A 369 -13.10 6.28 25.67
CA GLU A 369 -12.65 4.97 26.10
C GLU A 369 -11.14 5.04 26.35
N VAL A 370 -10.67 4.42 27.43
CA VAL A 370 -9.24 4.38 27.82
C VAL A 370 -8.65 2.97 27.73
N SER A 371 -9.49 1.96 27.50
CA SER A 371 -9.11 0.54 27.45
C SER A 371 -8.04 0.24 26.39
N TRP A 372 -8.08 0.93 25.24
CA TRP A 372 -7.08 0.83 24.17
C TRP A 372 -5.71 1.40 24.57
N VAL A 373 -5.64 2.41 25.45
CA VAL A 373 -4.38 3.02 25.91
C VAL A 373 -3.54 1.99 26.68
N ARG A 374 -4.21 1.18 27.50
CA ARG A 374 -3.58 0.08 28.25
C ARG A 374 -3.03 -1.01 27.34
N LYS A 375 -3.73 -1.30 26.23
CA LYS A 375 -3.36 -2.37 25.29
C LYS A 375 -2.27 -1.95 24.29
N SER A 376 -2.22 -0.66 23.95
CA SER A 376 -1.23 -0.10 23.03
C SER A 376 0.14 0.19 23.66
N ASP A 377 0.30 -0.07 24.96
CA ASP A 377 1.49 0.28 25.77
C ASP A 377 1.88 1.76 25.55
N ALA A 378 0.86 2.62 25.50
CA ALA A 378 1.03 4.04 25.22
C ALA A 378 1.70 4.80 26.34
N ILE A 379 1.58 4.29 27.56
CA ILE A 379 1.99 4.92 28.80
C ILE A 379 2.75 3.88 29.63
N PRO A 380 3.84 4.25 30.33
CA PRO A 380 4.53 3.34 31.23
C PRO A 380 3.60 2.84 32.35
N LYS A 381 3.79 1.58 32.74
CA LYS A 381 3.06 0.97 33.86
C LYS A 381 3.43 1.66 35.17
N GLY A 382 2.44 2.24 35.84
CA GLY A 382 2.61 2.86 37.15
C GLY A 382 1.31 3.44 37.71
N ASP A 383 1.20 3.46 39.04
CA ASP A 383 -0.03 3.89 39.73
C ASP A 383 -0.39 5.35 39.44
N ALA A 384 0.61 6.22 39.26
CA ALA A 384 0.42 7.62 38.90
C ALA A 384 -0.31 7.78 37.56
N TRP A 385 0.06 6.98 36.56
CA TRP A 385 -0.56 7.02 35.25
C TRP A 385 -1.95 6.38 35.24
N GLU A 386 -2.20 5.35 36.05
CA GLU A 386 -3.55 4.80 36.24
C GLU A 386 -4.50 5.79 36.92
N GLN A 387 -4.01 6.58 37.89
CA GLN A 387 -4.79 7.67 38.48
C GLN A 387 -5.12 8.75 37.45
N TRP A 388 -4.14 9.14 36.62
CA TRP A 388 -4.35 10.11 35.54
C TRP A 388 -5.35 9.59 34.49
N LEU A 389 -5.26 8.32 34.09
CA LEU A 389 -6.19 7.71 33.12
C LEU A 389 -7.62 7.68 33.64
N LYS A 390 -7.83 7.34 34.92
CA LYS A 390 -9.17 7.37 35.52
C LYS A 390 -9.76 8.79 35.56
N LEU A 391 -8.92 9.79 35.81
CA LEU A 391 -9.35 11.18 35.83
C LEU A 391 -9.66 11.69 34.42
N ALA A 392 -8.84 11.30 33.43
CA ALA A 392 -9.10 11.56 32.02
C ALA A 392 -10.40 10.91 31.54
N GLU A 393 -10.63 9.64 31.87
CA GLU A 393 -11.85 8.92 31.50
C GLU A 393 -13.12 9.63 31.99
N ARG A 394 -13.12 10.07 33.26
CA ARG A 394 -14.24 10.85 33.84
C ARG A 394 -14.47 12.16 33.10
N ASN A 395 -13.42 12.95 32.90
CA ASN A 395 -13.52 14.23 32.20
C ASN A 395 -13.95 14.05 30.73
N ALA A 396 -13.57 12.95 30.08
CA ALA A 396 -13.98 12.64 28.72
C ALA A 396 -15.48 12.28 28.64
N LEU A 397 -15.99 11.54 29.61
CA LEU A 397 -17.42 11.23 29.73
C LEU A 397 -18.24 12.51 29.97
N ASP A 398 -17.72 13.42 30.79
CA ASP A 398 -18.33 14.73 31.09
C ASP A 398 -18.16 15.76 29.95
N ASN A 399 -17.43 15.41 28.87
CA ASN A 399 -17.05 16.27 27.74
C ASN A 399 -16.37 17.59 28.17
N ASN A 400 -15.60 17.57 29.25
CA ASN A 400 -14.90 18.76 29.75
C ASN A 400 -13.66 19.08 28.90
N ARG A 401 -13.83 19.94 27.88
CA ARG A 401 -12.77 20.27 26.91
C ARG A 401 -11.66 21.18 27.48
N GLU A 402 -11.96 21.93 28.54
CA GLU A 402 -11.04 22.92 29.14
C GLU A 402 -10.08 22.31 30.16
N TRP A 403 -10.18 21.00 30.43
CA TRP A 403 -9.31 20.34 31.39
C TRP A 403 -7.85 20.31 30.91
N ASP A 404 -6.97 20.93 31.69
CA ASP A 404 -5.52 20.93 31.45
C ASP A 404 -4.90 19.59 31.89
N ALA A 405 -4.87 18.66 30.96
CA ALA A 405 -4.35 17.32 31.17
C ALA A 405 -2.83 17.28 31.43
N VAL A 406 -2.08 18.31 31.00
CA VAL A 406 -0.62 18.39 31.19
C VAL A 406 -0.32 18.77 32.63
N LYS A 407 -0.95 19.84 33.15
CA LYS A 407 -0.82 20.23 34.56
C LYS A 407 -1.32 19.14 35.51
N ALA A 408 -2.41 18.47 35.16
CA ALA A 408 -2.91 17.35 35.96
C ALA A 408 -1.91 16.18 36.02
N ARG A 409 -1.16 15.93 34.95
CA ARG A 409 -0.09 14.92 34.97
C ARG A 409 1.06 15.35 35.88
N GLU A 410 1.49 16.60 35.77
CA GLU A 410 2.60 17.14 36.58
C GLU A 410 2.29 17.08 38.07
N THR A 411 1.10 17.51 38.49
CA THR A 411 0.67 17.46 39.89
C THR A 411 0.61 16.03 40.45
N ILE A 412 0.12 15.06 39.67
CA ILE A 412 0.10 13.65 40.09
C ILE A 412 1.52 13.08 40.20
N MET A 413 2.40 13.43 39.26
CA MET A 413 3.81 13.01 39.29
C MET A 413 4.55 13.60 40.50
N GLU A 414 4.36 14.88 40.79
CA GLU A 414 4.91 15.53 42.00
C GLU A 414 4.40 14.87 43.29
N ALA A 415 3.09 14.62 43.38
CA ALA A 415 2.48 13.96 44.53
C ALA A 415 2.96 12.50 44.72
N SER A 416 3.38 11.83 43.64
CA SER A 416 3.99 10.49 43.71
C SER A 416 5.47 10.56 44.13
N ARG A 417 6.18 11.60 43.72
CA ARG A 417 7.59 11.82 44.06
C ARG A 417 7.79 12.23 45.51
N GLY A 418 6.84 12.97 46.10
CA GLY A 418 6.87 13.34 47.52
C GLY A 418 6.46 12.22 48.49
N ARG A 419 6.12 11.03 48.01
CA ARG A 419 5.78 9.84 48.81
C ARG A 419 6.91 8.79 48.90
N LEU A 420 7.99 9.00 48.14
CA LEU A 420 9.25 8.27 48.26
C LEU A 420 10.19 9.07 49.17
#